data_AF-A0A841L2A6-F1
#
_entry.id   AF-A0A841L2A6-F1
#
_cell.length_a   1.000
_cell.length_b   1.000
_cell.length_c   1.000
_cell.angle_alpha   90.00
_cell.angle_beta   90.00
_cell.angle_gamma   90.00
#
_symmetry.space_group_name_H-M   'P 1'
#
loop_
_entity.id
_entity.type
_entity.pdbx_description
1 polymer ?
#
loop_
_entity_poly.entity_id
_entity_poly.type
_entity_poly.pdbx_seq_one_letter_code
_entity_poly.pdbx_strand_id
1 'polypeptide(L)'
;MALVATTIPQGAQAVPLLFTLEGSRNASFTLDSMPAPSSFTSLQTNFTNVSGTFNGVETTASLINFGRSDGIFSAAALNIQAPGLGFTQFVGPVIFGGTTQNPTFAPGTFTLNSLVSGRSVLTISAIAAGAVPEPASWAMLIAGFGLVGASMRRRNSLRLVSN
;
A
#
# COMPACT_ATOMS: atom_id res chain seq x y z
N MET A 1 -17.37 -41.63 0.39
CA MET A 1 -17.52 -40.40 1.21
C MET A 1 -16.68 -39.32 0.55
N ALA A 2 -17.32 -38.32 -0.06
CA ALA A 2 -16.61 -37.26 -0.79
C ALA A 2 -16.28 -36.12 0.18
N LEU A 3 -14.99 -35.79 0.31
CA LEU A 3 -14.49 -34.68 1.10
C LEU A 3 -14.78 -33.37 0.34
N VAL A 4 -15.75 -32.59 0.81
CA VAL A 4 -16.03 -31.26 0.27
C VAL A 4 -15.02 -30.29 0.89
N ALA A 5 -14.06 -29.84 0.10
CA ALA A 5 -13.17 -28.75 0.48
C ALA A 5 -13.95 -27.44 0.42
N THR A 6 -14.33 -26.92 1.59
CA THR A 6 -14.85 -25.56 1.73
C THR A 6 -13.70 -24.59 1.50
N THR A 7 -13.67 -23.94 0.33
CA THR A 7 -12.84 -22.77 0.10
C THR A 7 -13.32 -21.65 1.03
N ILE A 8 -12.59 -21.41 2.12
CA ILE A 8 -12.79 -20.21 2.93
C ILE A 8 -12.38 -19.02 2.04
N PRO A 9 -13.26 -18.03 1.78
CA PRO A 9 -12.85 -16.83 1.08
C PRO A 9 -11.75 -16.15 1.90
N GLN A 10 -10.56 -16.01 1.33
CA GLN A 10 -9.50 -15.20 1.93
C GLN A 10 -10.04 -13.78 2.06
N GLY A 11 -10.28 -13.33 3.30
CA GLY A 11 -10.62 -11.95 3.58
C GLY A 11 -9.57 -11.04 2.97
N ALA A 12 -10.01 -10.01 2.23
CA ALA A 12 -9.14 -9.05 1.57
C ALA A 12 -8.05 -8.56 2.55
N GLN A 13 -6.79 -8.88 2.23
CA GLN A 13 -5.65 -8.45 3.04
C GLN A 13 -5.48 -6.93 2.90
N ALA A 14 -5.20 -6.25 4.00
CA ALA A 14 -4.80 -4.84 3.98
C ALA A 14 -3.42 -4.74 3.31
N VAL A 15 -3.33 -3.96 2.22
CA VAL A 15 -2.10 -3.80 1.42
C VAL A 15 -1.58 -2.38 1.63
N PRO A 16 -0.29 -2.17 1.93
CA PRO A 16 0.25 -0.82 2.09
C PRO A 16 0.23 -0.07 0.75
N LEU A 17 -0.31 1.15 0.78
CA LEU A 17 -0.38 2.07 -0.35
C LEU A 17 0.47 3.31 -0.06
N LEU A 18 1.16 3.78 -1.09
CA LEU A 18 1.87 5.05 -1.08
C LEU A 18 0.95 6.14 -1.62
N PHE A 19 0.79 7.21 -0.84
CA PHE A 19 0.06 8.40 -1.19
C PHE A 19 1.07 9.50 -1.47
N THR A 20 1.03 10.06 -2.68
CA THR A 20 1.94 11.13 -3.12
C THR A 20 1.12 12.31 -3.61
N LEU A 21 1.20 13.43 -2.90
CA LEU A 21 0.60 14.71 -3.27
C LEU A 21 1.67 15.59 -3.92
N GLU A 22 1.41 16.10 -5.11
CA GLU A 22 2.33 16.96 -5.87
C GLU A 22 1.63 18.19 -6.43
N GLY A 23 2.33 19.33 -6.49
CA GLY A 23 1.84 20.56 -7.09
C GLY A 23 2.07 21.77 -6.19
N SER A 24 1.00 22.44 -5.77
CA SER A 24 1.07 23.59 -4.86
C SER A 24 1.42 23.20 -3.42
N ARG A 25 1.21 21.92 -3.08
CA ARG A 25 1.64 21.29 -1.83
C ARG A 25 2.25 19.94 -2.18
N ASN A 26 3.30 19.58 -1.45
CA ASN A 26 4.01 18.32 -1.66
C ASN A 26 3.98 17.51 -0.36
N ALA A 27 3.53 16.28 -0.44
CA ALA A 27 3.55 15.35 0.69
C ALA A 27 3.63 13.90 0.20
N SER A 28 4.28 13.03 0.95
CA SER A 28 4.22 11.59 0.74
C SER A 28 4.04 10.86 2.07
N PHE A 29 3.15 9.88 2.11
CA PHE A 29 2.90 9.07 3.30
C PHE A 29 2.31 7.72 2.90
N THR A 30 2.27 6.78 3.84
CA THR A 30 1.71 5.45 3.61
C THR A 30 0.49 5.21 4.49
N LEU A 31 -0.51 4.54 3.93
CA LEU A 31 -1.64 3.97 4.67
C LEU A 31 -1.97 2.61 4.06
N ASP A 32 -2.56 1.72 4.85
CA ASP A 32 -3.09 0.48 4.31
C ASP A 32 -4.30 0.73 3.39
N SER A 33 -4.61 -0.21 2.51
CA SER A 33 -5.76 -0.16 1.61
C SER A 33 -7.10 -0.24 2.34
N MET A 34 -7.13 -0.78 3.57
CA MET A 34 -8.33 -0.89 4.40
C MET A 34 -8.00 -0.51 5.86
N PRO A 35 -7.51 0.73 6.11
CA PRO A 35 -6.95 1.09 7.39
C PRO A 35 -8.06 1.38 8.42
N ALA A 36 -7.83 1.01 9.68
CA ALA A 36 -8.69 1.43 10.77
C ALA A 36 -8.45 2.94 11.05
N PRO A 37 -9.49 3.80 10.97
CA PRO A 37 -9.30 5.22 11.20
C PRO A 37 -9.08 5.54 12.69
N SER A 38 -8.30 6.59 12.97
CA SER A 38 -8.11 7.11 14.32
C SER A 38 -9.39 7.73 14.88
N SER A 39 -10.18 8.38 14.01
CA SER A 39 -11.55 8.83 14.30
C SER A 39 -12.32 9.03 13.00
N PHE A 40 -13.64 9.16 13.09
CA PHE A 40 -14.49 9.37 11.93
C PHE A 40 -15.75 10.17 12.29
N THR A 41 -16.35 10.80 11.29
CA THR A 41 -17.67 11.44 11.36
C THR A 41 -18.59 10.82 10.30
N SER A 42 -19.76 11.41 10.07
CA SER A 42 -20.62 11.02 8.93
C SER A 42 -19.95 11.24 7.58
N LEU A 43 -19.07 12.24 7.45
CA LEU A 43 -18.50 12.67 6.17
C LEU A 43 -16.99 12.48 6.04
N GLN A 44 -16.29 12.28 7.16
CA GLN A 44 -14.83 12.31 7.22
C GLN A 44 -14.23 11.09 7.92
N THR A 45 -13.13 10.58 7.38
CA THR A 45 -12.25 9.59 8.03
C THR A 45 -10.92 10.25 8.37
N ASN A 46 -10.43 10.08 9.59
CA ASN A 46 -9.25 10.77 10.10
C ASN A 46 -8.16 9.79 10.52
N PHE A 47 -6.93 10.13 10.19
CA PHE A 47 -5.72 9.44 10.59
C PHE A 47 -4.81 10.44 11.30
N THR A 48 -4.34 10.09 12.49
CA THR A 48 -3.44 10.91 13.28
C THR A 48 -2.09 10.22 13.44
N ASN A 49 -1.03 10.98 13.65
CA ASN A 49 0.33 10.46 13.82
C ASN A 49 0.83 9.68 12.59
N VAL A 50 0.54 10.18 11.39
CA VAL A 50 0.97 9.54 10.14
C VAL A 50 2.35 10.07 9.75
N SER A 51 3.37 9.21 9.82
CA SER A 51 4.72 9.55 9.36
C SER A 51 4.79 9.67 7.85
N GLY A 52 5.65 10.57 7.37
CA GLY A 52 5.84 10.82 5.95
C GLY A 52 6.78 11.98 5.70
N THR A 53 6.87 12.39 4.44
CA THR A 53 7.60 13.58 4.03
C THR A 53 6.59 14.67 3.70
N PHE A 54 6.66 15.81 4.38
CA PHE A 54 5.73 16.92 4.19
C PHE A 54 6.53 18.17 3.83
N ASN A 55 6.28 18.71 2.64
CA ASN A 55 7.06 19.79 2.04
C ASN A 55 8.58 19.52 2.00
N GLY A 56 8.95 18.27 1.72
CA GLY A 56 10.35 17.83 1.68
C GLY A 56 10.98 17.50 3.03
N VAL A 57 10.26 17.65 4.15
CA VAL A 57 10.76 17.36 5.50
C VAL A 57 10.15 16.07 6.03
N GLU A 58 10.98 15.12 6.48
CA GLU A 58 10.51 13.93 7.18
C GLU A 58 9.95 14.33 8.55
N THR A 59 8.66 14.09 8.74
CA THR A 59 7.96 14.43 9.97
C THR A 59 6.68 13.60 10.10
N THR A 60 5.87 13.92 11.11
CA THR A 60 4.60 13.26 11.36
C THR A 60 3.45 14.25 11.20
N ALA A 61 2.50 13.93 10.33
CA ALA A 61 1.24 14.66 10.25
C ALA A 61 0.41 14.41 11.51
N SER A 62 -0.04 15.49 12.14
CA SER A 62 -0.96 15.42 13.26
C SER A 62 -2.37 15.02 12.79
N LEU A 63 -2.71 15.33 11.54
CA LEU A 63 -3.98 14.94 10.92
C LEU A 63 -3.82 14.73 9.42
N ILE A 64 -4.32 13.60 8.93
CA ILE A 64 -4.68 13.38 7.53
C ILE A 64 -6.14 12.99 7.51
N ASN A 65 -6.94 13.74 6.78
CA ASN A 65 -8.37 13.53 6.70
C ASN A 65 -8.79 13.37 5.25
N PHE A 66 -9.67 12.39 4.99
CA PHE A 66 -10.35 12.26 3.71
C PHE A 66 -11.86 12.42 3.90
N GLY A 67 -12.49 13.19 3.02
CA GLY A 67 -13.91 13.48 3.08
C GLY A 67 -14.71 12.93 1.91
N ARG A 68 -16.03 12.82 2.12
CA ARG A 68 -17.04 12.58 1.08
C ARG A 68 -18.15 13.63 1.15
N SER A 69 -19.03 13.61 0.15
CA SER A 69 -20.31 14.31 0.19
C SER A 69 -21.46 13.35 0.52
N ASP A 70 -22.54 13.88 1.12
CA ASP A 70 -23.81 13.16 1.36
C ASP A 70 -24.94 13.65 0.43
N GLY A 71 -24.61 14.44 -0.59
CA GLY A 71 -25.55 15.05 -1.53
C GLY A 71 -26.07 16.43 -1.11
N ILE A 72 -25.86 16.84 0.16
CA ILE A 72 -26.26 18.16 0.67
C ILE A 72 -25.03 18.94 1.12
N PHE A 73 -24.12 18.28 1.83
CA PHE A 73 -22.86 18.83 2.30
C PHE A 73 -21.70 18.11 1.64
N SER A 74 -20.64 18.85 1.35
CA SER A 74 -19.38 18.33 0.83
C SER A 74 -18.27 18.64 1.81
N ALA A 75 -17.71 17.62 2.45
CA ALA A 75 -16.46 17.78 3.16
C ALA A 75 -15.31 18.02 2.17
N ALA A 76 -14.20 18.58 2.67
CA ALA A 76 -12.96 18.61 1.90
C ALA A 76 -12.54 17.19 1.53
N ALA A 77 -12.11 16.98 0.28
CA ALA A 77 -11.68 15.67 -0.21
C ALA A 77 -10.44 15.19 0.53
N LEU A 78 -9.49 16.10 0.81
CA LEU A 78 -8.27 15.84 1.57
C LEU A 78 -7.90 17.06 2.41
N ASN A 79 -7.59 16.84 3.68
CA ASN A 79 -6.87 17.79 4.53
C ASN A 79 -5.62 17.12 5.09
N ILE A 80 -4.51 17.84 5.12
CA ILE A 80 -3.28 17.41 5.80
C ILE A 80 -2.84 18.54 6.73
N GLN A 81 -2.54 18.20 7.97
CA GLN A 81 -1.88 19.07 8.93
C GLN A 81 -0.57 18.41 9.37
N ALA A 82 0.54 19.03 9.00
CA ALA A 82 1.89 18.55 9.35
C ALA A 82 2.85 19.72 9.58
N PRO A 83 3.88 19.54 10.43
CA PRO A 83 5.01 20.45 10.47
C PRO A 83 5.60 20.63 9.06
N GLY A 84 6.00 21.86 8.71
CA GLY A 84 6.55 22.18 7.39
C GLY A 84 5.53 22.36 6.25
N LEU A 85 4.33 21.78 6.35
CA LEU A 85 3.24 21.93 5.37
C LEU A 85 2.12 22.88 5.85
N GLY A 86 1.93 23.00 7.17
CA GLY A 86 0.80 23.70 7.77
C GLY A 86 -0.51 22.93 7.59
N PHE A 87 -1.65 23.62 7.75
CA PHE A 87 -2.96 23.07 7.43
C PHE A 87 -3.25 23.25 5.93
N THR A 88 -3.72 22.17 5.30
CA THR A 88 -4.17 22.17 3.90
C THR A 88 -5.63 21.76 3.83
N GLN A 89 -6.32 22.28 2.81
CA GLN A 89 -7.71 21.94 2.55
C GLN A 89 -7.93 21.84 1.04
N PHE A 90 -8.32 20.66 0.56
CA PHE A 90 -8.57 20.41 -0.85
C PHE A 90 -10.00 19.98 -1.10
N VAL A 91 -10.55 20.45 -2.22
CA VAL A 91 -11.81 19.98 -2.79
C VAL A 91 -11.49 19.16 -4.04
N GLY A 92 -12.24 18.08 -4.24
CA GLY A 92 -12.03 17.16 -5.34
C GLY A 92 -12.99 15.98 -5.28
N PRO A 93 -12.79 14.96 -6.12
CA PRO A 93 -13.55 13.71 -6.05
C PRO A 93 -13.32 12.99 -4.71
N VAL A 94 -14.25 12.10 -4.35
CA VAL A 94 -14.09 11.20 -3.20
C VAL A 94 -12.94 10.22 -3.48
N ILE A 95 -11.99 10.12 -2.54
CA ILE A 95 -10.72 9.39 -2.72
C ILE A 95 -10.82 7.92 -2.26
N PHE A 96 -11.78 7.60 -1.40
CA PHE A 96 -11.96 6.26 -0.85
C PHE A 96 -13.36 5.72 -1.17
N GLY A 97 -13.49 4.40 -1.13
CA GLY A 97 -14.77 3.68 -1.08
C GLY A 97 -15.14 3.23 0.35
N GLY A 98 -16.28 2.55 0.49
CA GLY A 98 -16.74 2.07 1.80
C GLY A 98 -17.33 3.18 2.68
N THR A 99 -17.36 2.93 4.00
CA THR A 99 -17.91 3.86 4.99
C THR A 99 -16.80 4.70 5.63
N THR A 100 -17.15 5.67 6.47
CA THR A 100 -16.15 6.57 7.11
C THR A 100 -15.41 5.84 8.23
N GLN A 101 -16.06 4.84 8.81
CA GLN A 101 -15.50 3.94 9.79
C GLN A 101 -14.68 2.81 9.15
N ASN A 102 -15.01 2.42 7.91
CA ASN A 102 -14.33 1.36 7.16
C ASN A 102 -13.97 1.85 5.75
N PRO A 103 -13.03 2.81 5.63
CA PRO A 103 -12.62 3.33 4.34
C PRO A 103 -11.80 2.28 3.57
N THR A 104 -11.99 2.24 2.25
CA THR A 104 -11.18 1.42 1.35
C THR A 104 -10.49 2.31 0.31
N PHE A 105 -9.17 2.26 0.27
CA PHE A 105 -8.35 2.97 -0.72
C PHE A 105 -7.92 2.03 -1.83
N ALA A 106 -7.88 2.55 -3.05
CA ALA A 106 -7.39 1.86 -4.23
C ALA A 106 -6.37 2.72 -4.97
N PRO A 107 -5.43 2.12 -5.70
CA PRO A 107 -4.55 2.88 -6.58
C PRO A 107 -5.34 3.75 -7.56
N GLY A 108 -4.85 4.96 -7.81
CA GLY A 108 -5.54 5.94 -8.64
C GLY A 108 -4.92 7.33 -8.56
N THR A 109 -5.41 8.24 -9.38
CA THR A 109 -4.93 9.62 -9.45
C THR A 109 -6.12 10.58 -9.33
N PHE A 110 -6.00 11.56 -8.43
CA PHE A 110 -7.06 12.49 -8.08
C PHE A 110 -6.56 13.92 -8.20
N THR A 111 -7.23 14.72 -9.03
CA THR A 111 -6.94 16.16 -9.14
C THR A 111 -7.65 16.91 -8.02
N LEU A 112 -6.89 17.67 -7.25
CA LEU A 112 -7.33 18.39 -6.08
C LEU A 112 -7.16 19.90 -6.28
N ASN A 113 -8.18 20.67 -5.92
CA ASN A 113 -8.19 22.11 -6.05
C ASN A 113 -8.41 22.77 -4.69
N SER A 114 -7.85 23.96 -4.51
CA SER A 114 -8.03 24.73 -3.28
C SER A 114 -7.77 26.20 -3.53
N LEU A 115 -8.59 27.05 -2.89
CA LEU A 115 -8.37 28.49 -2.87
C LEU A 115 -7.21 28.89 -1.93
N VAL A 116 -6.92 28.06 -0.93
CA VAL A 116 -5.92 28.36 0.13
C VAL A 116 -4.66 27.48 0.04
N SER A 117 -4.78 26.29 -0.56
CA SER A 117 -3.69 25.32 -0.71
C SER A 117 -3.18 25.20 -2.16
N GLY A 118 -3.83 25.87 -3.11
CA GLY A 118 -3.54 25.77 -4.54
C GLY A 118 -3.95 24.41 -5.15
N ARG A 119 -3.58 24.21 -6.41
CA ARG A 119 -3.87 22.97 -7.16
C ARG A 119 -2.78 21.94 -6.92
N SER A 120 -3.18 20.70 -6.63
CA SER A 120 -2.28 19.56 -6.45
C SER A 120 -2.91 18.29 -7.03
N VAL A 121 -2.10 17.25 -7.23
CA VAL A 121 -2.53 15.93 -7.69
C VAL A 121 -2.14 14.91 -6.63
N LEU A 122 -3.09 14.12 -6.17
CA LEU A 122 -2.84 12.98 -5.30
C LEU A 122 -2.75 11.72 -6.16
N THR A 123 -1.64 11.01 -6.06
CA THR A 123 -1.45 9.68 -6.65
C THR A 123 -1.37 8.64 -5.54
N ILE A 124 -2.17 7.58 -5.65
CA ILE A 124 -2.15 6.42 -4.77
C ILE A 124 -1.59 5.25 -5.58
N SER A 125 -0.53 4.62 -5.08
CA SER A 125 0.08 3.45 -5.72
C SER A 125 0.28 2.32 -4.72
N ALA A 126 0.17 1.08 -5.20
CA ALA A 126 0.51 -0.08 -4.38
C ALA A 126 2.01 -0.12 -4.15
N ILE A 127 2.42 -0.29 -2.89
CA ILE A 127 3.81 -0.59 -2.58
C ILE A 127 3.98 -2.07 -2.89
N ALA A 128 4.60 -2.38 -4.03
CA ALA A 128 4.98 -3.74 -4.33
C ALA A 128 5.96 -4.21 -3.25
N ALA A 129 5.47 -4.99 -2.28
CA ALA A 129 6.34 -5.75 -1.41
C ALA A 129 7.23 -6.57 -2.34
N GLY A 130 8.53 -6.27 -2.34
CA GLY A 130 9.48 -6.73 -3.35
C GLY A 130 9.20 -8.19 -3.70
N ALA A 131 8.95 -8.46 -4.98
CA ALA A 131 8.76 -9.81 -5.48
C ALA A 131 9.98 -10.63 -5.05
N VAL A 132 9.83 -11.40 -3.98
CA VAL A 132 10.79 -12.42 -3.61
C VAL A 132 10.79 -13.37 -4.80
N PRO A 133 11.94 -13.58 -5.48
CA PRO A 133 12.00 -14.52 -6.58
C PRO A 133 11.44 -15.84 -6.09
N GLU A 134 10.36 -16.30 -6.72
CA GLU A 134 9.53 -17.37 -6.20
C GLU A 134 10.40 -18.57 -5.73
N PRO A 135 10.05 -19.25 -4.62
CA PRO A 135 10.83 -20.34 -4.05
C PRO A 135 11.24 -21.42 -5.08
N ALA A 136 10.45 -21.56 -6.14
CA ALA A 136 10.72 -22.43 -7.27
C ALA A 136 12.07 -22.13 -7.98
N SER A 137 12.49 -20.87 -8.08
CA SER A 137 13.74 -20.52 -8.75
C SER A 137 14.96 -21.08 -8.01
N TRP A 138 14.96 -20.92 -6.68
CA TRP A 138 16.03 -21.45 -5.83
C TRP A 138 15.96 -22.97 -5.73
N ALA A 139 14.76 -23.53 -5.67
CA ALA A 139 14.56 -24.98 -5.68
C ALA A 139 15.07 -25.62 -6.98
N MET A 140 14.86 -24.99 -8.14
CA MET A 140 15.35 -25.50 -9.43
C MET A 140 16.87 -25.40 -9.56
N LEU A 141 17.49 -24.33 -9.02
CA LEU A 141 18.96 -24.22 -8.95
C LEU A 141 19.54 -25.31 -8.04
N ILE A 142 18.96 -25.51 -6.85
CA ILE A 142 19.38 -26.55 -5.91
C ILE A 142 19.19 -27.95 -6.52
N ALA A 143 18.05 -28.20 -7.18
CA ALA A 143 17.79 -29.47 -7.86
C ALA A 143 18.78 -29.71 -9.01
N GLY A 144 19.06 -28.69 -9.83
CA GLY A 144 20.04 -28.75 -10.91
C GLY A 144 21.45 -29.06 -10.41
N PHE A 145 21.93 -28.31 -9.40
CA PHE A 145 23.25 -28.54 -8.80
C PHE A 145 23.33 -29.88 -8.05
N GLY A 146 22.26 -30.30 -7.38
CA GLY A 146 22.16 -31.60 -6.73
C GLY A 146 22.28 -32.77 -7.72
N LEU A 147 21.62 -32.65 -8.88
CA LEU A 147 21.66 -33.66 -9.94
C LEU A 147 23.05 -33.75 -10.58
N VAL A 148 23.68 -32.61 -10.85
CA VAL A 148 25.07 -32.54 -11.33
C VAL A 148 26.03 -33.17 -10.31
N GLY A 149 25.93 -32.82 -9.03
CA GLY A 149 26.76 -33.39 -7.95
C GLY A 149 26.56 -34.91 -7.77
N ALA A 150 25.32 -35.39 -7.83
CA ALA A 150 25.01 -36.81 -7.76
C ALA A 150 25.60 -37.60 -8.93
N SER A 151 25.56 -37.03 -10.14
CA SER A 151 26.13 -37.66 -11.34
C SER A 151 27.65 -37.85 -11.23
N MET A 152 28.37 -36.89 -10.64
CA MET A 152 29.82 -36.97 -10.42
C MET A 152 30.18 -38.02 -9.37
N ARG A 153 29.44 -38.12 -8.25
CA ARG A 153 29.68 -39.13 -7.21
C ARG A 153 29.51 -40.56 -7.73
N ARG A 154 28.53 -40.82 -8.61
CA ARG A 154 28.27 -42.16 -9.16
C ARG A 154 29.41 -42.69 -10.05
N ARG A 155 30.19 -41.80 -10.67
CA ARG A 155 31.35 -42.19 -11.51
C ARG A 155 32.55 -42.64 -10.70
N ASN A 156 32.73 -42.12 -9.48
CA ASN A 156 33.87 -42.48 -8.64
C ASN A 156 33.73 -43.87 -7.99
N SER A 157 32.50 -44.33 -7.74
CA SER A 157 32.23 -45.65 -7.15
C SER A 157 32.51 -46.83 -8.09
N LEU A 158 32.77 -46.58 -9.38
CA LEU A 158 33.04 -47.62 -10.38
C LEU A 158 34.54 -47.80 -10.68
N ARG A 159 35.44 -47.07 -9.99
CA ARG A 159 36.89 -47.19 -10.19
C ARG A 159 37.58 -47.98 -9.07
N LEU A 160 36.97 -49.08 -8.65
CA LEU A 160 37.64 -50.10 -7.85
C LEU A 160 37.30 -51.49 -8.39
N VAL A 161 38.31 -52.10 -9.02
CA VAL A 161 38.68 -53.52 -9.11
C VAL A 161 39.15 -53.85 -10.52
N SER A 162 40.48 -54.01 -10.68
CA SER A 162 41.09 -55.33 -10.97
C SER A 162 42.63 -55.21 -11.07
N ASN A 163 43.30 -56.18 -10.43
CA ASN A 163 44.70 -56.68 -10.51
C ASN A 163 45.71 -55.94 -11.39
#